data_AF-A0A964MB45-F1
#
_entry.id   AF-A0A964MB45-F1
#
_cell.length_a   1.000
_cell.length_b   1.000
_cell.length_c   1.000
_cell.angle_alpha   90.00
_cell.angle_beta   90.00
_cell.angle_gamma   90.00
#
_symmetry.space_group_name_H-M   'P 1'
#
loop_
_entity.id
_entity.type
_entity.pdbx_description
1 polymer ?
#
loop_
_entity_poly.entity_id
_entity_poly.type
_entity_poly.pdbx_seq_one_letter_code
_entity_poly.pdbx_strand_id
1 'polypeptide(L)'
;MDSLLLENRDKYFPVGRNSQTLLHSLYATNFPNVVAQGKDDAWSAFGPREVQTAQLGDNGVLHVASDMFGYEFFQLVAPDSVPLARYYDDDRLLMDHLLTGFTLNRTIGSSKTRIVSLGASADRGLRTDAYGRTWLVRSWLIPYSDQKAVVYALPVPMGLVGFLRIYNLGHFDSGILPDMEHLADHIYLSYYGTLSRWAEFLRTAPLPERLRSITLSYAPGRELALATPRLSLRTTPAVLPISDRSDLQLRFSYFRDGDAVVWDVAGIQVGESKDNGNVVTIKRHGKPGADVSEGLRTDWQKIAYQQYPYDQTPGQSDDGTQINGLHPAYKRDGPAQKLGRPVLYTTSVSIEGKQDDGDMRSKLNKFNNGITILEQ
;
A
#
# COMPACT_ATOMS: atom_id res chain seq x y z
N MET A 1 -0.34 20.00 -21.72
CA MET A 1 -0.62 19.95 -20.28
C MET A 1 0.65 20.18 -19.47
N ASP A 2 1.78 19.63 -19.92
CA ASP A 2 3.07 19.64 -19.20
C ASP A 2 3.63 21.02 -18.82
N SER A 3 3.52 22.05 -19.67
CA SER A 3 4.09 23.37 -19.37
C SER A 3 3.47 24.02 -18.14
N LEU A 4 2.14 23.91 -17.97
CA LEU A 4 1.42 24.50 -16.84
C LEU A 4 1.74 23.77 -15.52
N LEU A 5 1.87 22.44 -15.57
CA LEU A 5 2.26 21.63 -14.41
C LEU A 5 3.69 21.94 -13.99
N LEU A 6 4.60 22.10 -14.94
CA LEU A 6 6.00 22.48 -14.69
C LEU A 6 6.11 23.90 -14.11
N GLU A 7 5.40 24.88 -14.67
CA GLU A 7 5.35 26.26 -14.17
C GLU A 7 4.79 26.37 -12.75
N ASN A 8 3.94 25.42 -12.34
CA ASN A 8 3.30 25.42 -11.03
C ASN A 8 3.80 24.29 -10.12
N ARG A 9 4.93 23.65 -10.43
CA ARG A 9 5.46 22.49 -9.69
C ARG A 9 5.59 22.75 -8.18
N ASP A 10 5.93 23.98 -7.79
CA ASP A 10 6.14 24.39 -6.39
C ASP A 10 4.81 24.49 -5.61
N LYS A 11 3.66 24.33 -6.28
CA LYS A 11 2.32 24.27 -5.68
C LYS A 11 1.82 22.83 -5.50
N TYR A 12 2.38 21.87 -6.24
CA TYR A 12 1.91 20.49 -6.25
C TYR A 12 2.72 19.59 -5.33
N PHE A 13 2.12 18.50 -4.88
CA PHE A 13 2.85 17.44 -4.22
C PHE A 13 3.97 16.92 -5.15
N PRO A 14 5.20 16.68 -4.65
CA PRO A 14 5.58 16.63 -3.24
C PRO A 14 6.19 17.92 -2.67
N VAL A 15 6.29 18.99 -3.46
CA VAL A 15 7.03 20.22 -3.08
C VAL A 15 6.11 21.27 -2.42
N GLY A 16 4.83 21.28 -2.78
CA GLY A 16 3.85 22.27 -2.34
C GLY A 16 3.83 22.49 -0.83
N ARG A 17 3.58 23.73 -0.41
CA ARG A 17 3.63 24.20 1.00
C ARG A 17 2.90 23.29 2.00
N ASN A 18 1.81 22.65 1.58
CA ASN A 18 0.97 21.80 2.43
C ASN A 18 1.18 20.29 2.21
N SER A 19 2.29 19.90 1.58
CA SER A 19 2.66 18.48 1.36
C SER A 19 3.10 17.79 2.65
N GLN A 20 3.50 18.57 3.66
CA GLN A 20 4.11 18.06 4.89
C GLN A 20 3.21 17.07 5.63
N THR A 21 1.90 17.29 5.65
CA THR A 21 0.96 16.35 6.29
C THR A 21 1.11 14.94 5.71
N LEU A 22 1.08 14.80 4.39
CA LEU A 22 1.28 13.51 3.72
C LEU A 22 2.70 12.97 3.92
N LEU A 23 3.73 13.83 3.88
CA LEU A 23 5.14 13.43 4.06
C LEU A 23 5.46 12.89 5.47
N HIS A 24 4.58 13.16 6.45
CA HIS A 24 4.68 12.67 7.82
C HIS A 24 3.56 11.68 8.19
N SER A 25 2.74 11.27 7.22
CA SER A 25 1.64 10.33 7.43
C SER A 25 2.01 8.93 6.96
N LEU A 26 1.42 7.92 7.61
CA LEU A 26 1.53 6.52 7.19
C LEU A 26 0.14 5.89 7.22
N TYR A 27 -0.48 5.77 6.05
CA TYR A 27 -1.78 5.12 5.90
C TYR A 27 -1.60 3.64 5.60
N ALA A 28 -2.42 2.79 6.22
CA ALA A 28 -2.49 1.37 5.88
C ALA A 28 -3.71 1.17 4.97
N THR A 29 -3.50 1.13 3.66
CA THR A 29 -4.57 0.92 2.68
C THR A 29 -4.19 -0.13 1.65
N ASN A 30 -5.06 -1.11 1.45
CA ASN A 30 -4.90 -2.18 0.46
C ASN A 30 -5.66 -1.86 -0.84
N PHE A 31 -6.64 -0.97 -0.76
CA PHE A 31 -7.31 -0.41 -1.93
C PHE A 31 -6.56 0.86 -2.38
N PRO A 32 -6.43 1.12 -3.68
CA PRO A 32 -5.72 2.30 -4.17
C PRO A 32 -6.41 3.59 -3.70
N ASN A 33 -5.66 4.42 -2.97
CA ASN A 33 -6.04 5.79 -2.67
C ASN A 33 -5.36 6.76 -3.65
N VAL A 34 -5.91 7.96 -3.80
CA VAL A 34 -5.35 9.02 -4.63
C VAL A 34 -4.78 10.12 -3.74
N VAL A 35 -3.51 10.47 -3.97
CA VAL A 35 -2.86 11.64 -3.41
C VAL A 35 -3.45 12.88 -4.08
N ALA A 36 -4.20 13.66 -3.30
CA ALA A 36 -4.82 14.88 -3.77
C ALA A 36 -4.78 15.96 -2.69
N GLN A 37 -5.13 17.18 -3.06
CA GLN A 37 -5.30 18.27 -2.12
C GLN A 37 -6.74 18.28 -1.57
N GLY A 38 -6.87 18.31 -0.24
CA GLY A 38 -8.14 18.43 0.46
C GLY A 38 -8.72 19.85 0.43
N LYS A 39 -9.91 20.01 1.01
CA LYS A 39 -10.59 21.32 1.16
C LYS A 39 -9.86 22.26 2.11
N ASP A 40 -9.01 21.73 2.98
CA ASP A 40 -8.13 22.42 3.91
C ASP A 40 -6.77 22.76 3.28
N ASP A 41 -6.66 22.64 1.96
CA ASP A 41 -5.45 22.79 1.16
C ASP A 41 -4.33 21.79 1.52
N ALA A 42 -4.57 20.81 2.39
CA ALA A 42 -3.58 19.82 2.78
C ALA A 42 -3.54 18.64 1.81
N TRP A 43 -2.33 18.18 1.47
CA TRP A 43 -2.18 16.95 0.70
C TRP A 43 -2.42 15.74 1.60
N SER A 44 -3.21 14.79 1.11
CA SER A 44 -3.55 13.55 1.81
C SER A 44 -3.84 12.44 0.80
N ALA A 45 -4.03 11.21 1.29
CA ALA A 45 -4.42 10.06 0.48
C ALA A 45 -5.93 9.79 0.65
N PHE A 46 -6.70 10.00 -0.40
CA PHE A 46 -8.16 9.85 -0.40
C PHE A 46 -8.56 8.51 -1.02
N GLY A 47 -9.29 7.71 -0.25
CA GLY A 47 -9.91 6.47 -0.73
C GLY A 47 -11.37 6.69 -1.17
N PRO A 48 -11.99 5.66 -1.75
CA PRO A 48 -13.38 5.72 -2.15
C PRO A 48 -14.32 5.78 -0.94
N ARG A 49 -15.51 6.37 -1.13
CA ARG A 49 -16.57 6.37 -0.10
C ARG A 49 -17.28 5.03 -0.01
N GLU A 50 -17.40 4.34 -1.13
CA GLU A 50 -18.09 3.06 -1.25
C GLU A 50 -17.26 2.12 -2.12
N VAL A 51 -17.19 0.86 -1.69
CA VAL A 51 -16.50 -0.20 -2.41
C VAL A 51 -17.46 -1.37 -2.58
N GLN A 52 -17.79 -1.67 -3.83
CA GLN A 52 -18.57 -2.84 -4.21
C GLN A 52 -17.68 -4.07 -4.26
N THR A 53 -18.25 -5.23 -3.96
CA THR A 53 -17.50 -6.49 -3.93
C THR A 53 -18.18 -7.53 -4.81
N ALA A 54 -17.42 -8.14 -5.71
CA ALA A 54 -17.82 -9.27 -6.53
C ALA A 54 -16.98 -10.50 -6.17
N GLN A 55 -17.63 -11.65 -6.03
CA GLN A 55 -16.96 -12.92 -5.76
C GLN A 55 -16.50 -13.54 -7.08
N LEU A 56 -15.24 -13.96 -7.14
CA LEU A 56 -14.66 -14.66 -8.29
C LEU A 56 -14.63 -16.19 -8.10
N GLY A 57 -14.94 -16.65 -6.89
CA GLY A 57 -14.80 -18.04 -6.48
C GLY A 57 -13.38 -18.35 -6.00
N ASP A 58 -13.23 -19.48 -5.30
CA ASP A 58 -11.93 -19.99 -4.82
C ASP A 58 -11.11 -18.92 -4.07
N ASN A 59 -11.78 -18.26 -3.12
CA ASN A 59 -11.28 -17.13 -2.31
C ASN A 59 -10.85 -15.87 -3.10
N GLY A 60 -11.10 -15.85 -4.41
CA GLY A 60 -10.89 -14.68 -5.24
C GLY A 60 -12.02 -13.66 -5.09
N VAL A 61 -11.63 -12.39 -5.03
CA VAL A 61 -12.55 -11.27 -4.78
C VAL A 61 -12.13 -10.09 -5.65
N LEU A 62 -13.11 -9.41 -6.24
CA LEU A 62 -12.91 -8.12 -6.89
C LEU A 62 -13.61 -7.03 -6.09
N HIS A 63 -12.84 -6.07 -5.61
CA HIS A 63 -13.34 -4.83 -5.03
C HIS A 63 -13.33 -3.73 -6.09
N VAL A 64 -14.41 -2.96 -6.17
CA VAL A 64 -14.60 -1.91 -7.17
C VAL A 64 -15.09 -0.63 -6.51
N ALA A 65 -14.51 0.49 -6.91
CA ALA A 65 -15.04 1.81 -6.60
C ALA A 65 -15.28 2.60 -7.89
N SER A 66 -16.52 3.01 -8.11
CA SER A 66 -16.93 3.72 -9.31
C SER A 66 -16.86 5.23 -9.16
N ASP A 67 -16.61 5.91 -10.28
CA ASP A 67 -16.55 7.37 -10.40
C ASP A 67 -15.64 8.08 -9.37
N MET A 68 -14.58 7.40 -8.92
CA MET A 68 -13.57 8.03 -8.06
C MET A 68 -12.66 8.87 -8.94
N PHE A 69 -12.75 10.20 -8.83
CA PHE A 69 -12.06 11.16 -9.71
C PHE A 69 -12.35 10.96 -11.21
N GLY A 70 -13.54 10.45 -11.57
CA GLY A 70 -13.90 10.14 -12.96
C GLY A 70 -13.29 8.85 -13.51
N TYR A 71 -12.81 7.97 -12.63
CA TYR A 71 -12.24 6.67 -12.96
C TYR A 71 -12.89 5.55 -12.15
N GLU A 72 -12.77 4.36 -12.69
CA GLU A 72 -13.21 3.11 -12.08
C GLU A 72 -11.99 2.44 -11.43
N PHE A 73 -11.92 2.40 -10.11
CA PHE A 73 -10.82 1.80 -9.36
C PHE A 73 -11.13 0.39 -8.93
N PHE A 74 -10.08 -0.44 -8.81
CA PHE A 74 -10.25 -1.82 -8.37
C PHE A 74 -9.10 -2.33 -7.50
N GLN A 75 -9.43 -3.34 -6.70
CA GLN A 75 -8.49 -4.27 -6.09
C GLN A 75 -8.97 -5.68 -6.42
N LEU A 76 -8.17 -6.40 -7.18
CA LEU A 76 -8.35 -7.80 -7.56
C LEU A 76 -7.51 -8.67 -6.61
N VAL A 77 -8.20 -9.44 -5.78
CA VAL A 77 -7.62 -10.54 -5.02
C VAL A 77 -7.71 -11.81 -5.86
N ALA A 78 -6.55 -12.35 -6.24
CA ALA A 78 -6.46 -13.53 -7.07
C ALA A 78 -7.09 -14.75 -6.37
N PRO A 79 -7.90 -15.56 -7.08
CA PRO A 79 -8.29 -16.88 -6.59
C PRO A 79 -7.07 -17.75 -6.25
N ASP A 80 -7.20 -18.64 -5.27
CA ASP A 80 -6.10 -19.46 -4.77
C ASP A 80 -5.50 -20.39 -5.83
N SER A 81 -6.33 -20.90 -6.74
CA SER A 81 -5.94 -21.74 -7.88
C SER A 81 -5.30 -20.98 -9.04
N VAL A 82 -5.34 -19.65 -9.04
CA VAL A 82 -4.80 -18.82 -10.13
C VAL A 82 -3.43 -18.25 -9.72
N PRO A 83 -2.34 -18.66 -10.39
CA PRO A 83 -1.04 -18.03 -10.21
C PRO A 83 -1.07 -16.55 -10.61
N LEU A 84 -0.39 -15.70 -9.84
CA LEU A 84 -0.29 -14.26 -10.07
C LEU A 84 0.25 -13.95 -11.48
N ALA A 85 1.23 -14.73 -11.94
CA ALA A 85 1.82 -14.58 -13.27
C ALA A 85 0.79 -14.66 -14.41
N ARG A 86 -0.30 -15.43 -14.22
CA ARG A 86 -1.36 -15.52 -15.24
C ARG A 86 -2.05 -14.19 -15.46
N TYR A 87 -2.22 -13.37 -14.43
CA TYR A 87 -2.80 -12.03 -14.60
C TYR A 87 -1.87 -11.04 -15.31
N TYR A 88 -0.58 -11.34 -15.37
CA TYR A 88 0.39 -10.47 -16.04
C TYR A 88 0.39 -10.73 -17.55
N ASP A 89 0.11 -11.97 -17.95
CA ASP A 89 0.20 -12.43 -19.34
C ASP A 89 -1.15 -12.71 -20.02
N ASP A 90 -2.20 -13.03 -19.26
CA ASP A 90 -3.54 -13.35 -19.77
C ASP A 90 -4.51 -12.18 -19.61
N ASP A 91 -4.52 -11.32 -20.64
CA ASP A 91 -5.36 -10.13 -20.68
C ASP A 91 -6.85 -10.48 -20.66
N ARG A 92 -7.24 -11.63 -21.23
CA ARG A 92 -8.63 -12.08 -21.23
C ARG A 92 -9.05 -12.43 -19.81
N LEU A 93 -8.25 -13.22 -19.09
CA LEU A 93 -8.53 -13.55 -17.70
C LEU A 93 -8.71 -12.30 -16.84
N LEU A 94 -7.80 -11.33 -16.98
CA LEU A 94 -7.90 -10.04 -16.29
C LEU A 94 -9.25 -9.36 -16.60
N MET A 95 -9.57 -9.17 -17.87
CA MET A 95 -10.77 -8.45 -18.26
C MET A 95 -12.07 -9.20 -17.90
N ASP A 96 -12.10 -10.51 -18.06
CA ASP A 96 -13.25 -11.34 -17.70
C ASP A 96 -13.53 -11.22 -16.18
N HIS A 97 -12.51 -11.20 -15.33
CA HIS A 97 -12.66 -10.93 -13.90
C HIS A 97 -13.09 -9.49 -13.61
N LEU A 98 -12.51 -8.48 -14.25
CA LEU A 98 -12.94 -7.09 -14.10
C LEU A 98 -14.43 -6.93 -14.43
N LEU A 99 -14.91 -7.57 -15.51
CA LEU A 99 -16.31 -7.52 -15.94
C LEU A 99 -17.29 -8.24 -15.00
N THR A 100 -16.83 -8.94 -13.96
CA THR A 100 -17.71 -9.44 -12.90
C THR A 100 -18.21 -8.31 -12.00
N GLY A 101 -17.34 -7.34 -11.67
CA GLY A 101 -17.69 -6.15 -10.88
C GLY A 101 -18.11 -4.97 -11.75
N PHE A 102 -17.39 -4.71 -12.84
CA PHE A 102 -17.71 -3.65 -13.79
C PHE A 102 -18.81 -4.08 -14.76
N THR A 103 -19.97 -3.43 -14.69
CA THR A 103 -21.08 -3.75 -15.58
C THR A 103 -20.97 -2.95 -16.89
N LEU A 104 -20.40 -3.57 -17.92
CA LEU A 104 -20.44 -3.06 -19.28
C LEU A 104 -21.63 -3.68 -20.03
N ASN A 105 -22.43 -2.85 -20.70
CA ASN A 105 -23.59 -3.30 -21.47
C ASN A 105 -23.47 -2.87 -22.94
N ARG A 106 -23.98 -3.71 -23.83
CA ARG A 106 -24.27 -3.35 -25.23
C ARG A 106 -25.76 -3.23 -25.45
N THR A 107 -26.16 -2.26 -26.26
CA THR A 107 -27.56 -2.09 -26.69
C THR A 107 -27.77 -2.81 -28.02
N ILE A 108 -28.76 -3.71 -28.08
CA ILE A 108 -29.20 -4.40 -29.31
C ILE A 108 -30.70 -4.16 -29.44
N GLY A 109 -31.10 -3.34 -30.41
CA GLY A 109 -32.49 -2.89 -30.52
C GLY A 109 -32.93 -2.14 -29.25
N SER A 110 -33.95 -2.66 -28.57
CA SER A 110 -34.43 -2.14 -27.28
C SER A 110 -33.83 -2.84 -26.05
N SER A 111 -32.98 -3.86 -26.24
CA SER A 111 -32.42 -4.67 -25.15
C SER A 111 -31.01 -4.23 -24.76
N LYS A 112 -30.73 -4.16 -23.45
CA LYS A 112 -29.37 -4.04 -22.90
C LYS A 112 -28.86 -5.41 -22.52
N THR A 113 -27.78 -5.86 -23.14
CA THR A 113 -27.13 -7.14 -22.87
C THR A 113 -25.80 -6.90 -22.19
N ARG A 114 -25.53 -7.56 -21.05
CA ARG A 114 -24.25 -7.48 -20.35
C ARG A 114 -23.14 -8.10 -21.19
N ILE A 115 -22.01 -7.42 -21.27
CA ILE A 115 -20.75 -7.95 -21.81
C ILE A 115 -20.02 -8.66 -20.67
N VAL A 116 -19.68 -9.92 -20.88
CA VAL A 116 -18.98 -10.76 -19.89
C VAL A 116 -17.54 -11.08 -20.30
N SER A 117 -17.15 -10.72 -21.53
CA SER A 117 -15.78 -10.86 -22.03
C SER A 117 -15.55 -9.89 -23.18
N LEU A 118 -14.34 -9.33 -23.25
CA LEU A 118 -13.85 -8.56 -24.41
C LEU A 118 -12.75 -9.32 -25.17
N GLY A 119 -12.41 -10.54 -24.76
CA GLY A 119 -11.29 -11.29 -25.32
C GLY A 119 -9.92 -10.70 -24.95
N ALA A 120 -8.92 -10.95 -25.80
CA ALA A 120 -7.57 -10.44 -25.61
C ALA A 120 -7.50 -8.92 -25.80
N SER A 121 -6.49 -8.28 -25.20
CA SER A 121 -6.27 -6.85 -25.39
C SER A 121 -5.85 -6.53 -26.83
N ALA A 122 -6.22 -5.35 -27.31
CA ALA A 122 -5.74 -4.80 -28.57
C ALA A 122 -4.29 -4.33 -28.44
N ASP A 123 -3.96 -3.66 -27.34
CA ASP A 123 -2.61 -3.20 -27.02
C ASP A 123 -2.21 -3.62 -25.61
N ARG A 124 -0.94 -3.99 -25.45
CA ARG A 124 -0.31 -4.27 -24.16
C ARG A 124 1.03 -3.53 -24.01
N GLY A 125 1.27 -3.01 -22.81
CA GLY A 125 2.51 -2.32 -22.48
C GLY A 125 2.84 -2.36 -20.99
N LEU A 126 4.01 -1.84 -20.67
CA LEU A 126 4.45 -1.55 -19.32
C LEU A 126 4.68 -0.05 -19.21
N ARG A 127 4.27 0.55 -18.09
CA ARG A 127 4.56 1.94 -17.77
C ARG A 127 5.18 2.03 -16.40
N THR A 128 6.34 2.69 -16.31
CA THR A 128 6.93 3.05 -15.02
C THR A 128 6.50 4.46 -14.66
N ASP A 129 5.98 4.64 -13.45
CA ASP A 129 5.57 5.94 -12.93
C ASP A 129 6.74 6.69 -12.26
N ALA A 130 6.50 7.91 -11.80
CA ALA A 130 7.52 8.78 -11.20
C ALA A 130 8.19 8.20 -9.94
N TYR A 131 7.58 7.19 -9.32
CA TYR A 131 8.08 6.52 -8.12
C TYR A 131 8.63 5.11 -8.40
N GLY A 132 8.77 4.74 -9.68
CA GLY A 132 9.38 3.50 -10.13
C GLY A 132 8.43 2.29 -10.15
N ARG A 133 7.13 2.46 -9.85
CA ARG A 133 6.15 1.38 -9.91
C ARG A 133 5.87 1.03 -11.35
N THR A 134 5.83 -0.27 -11.65
CA THR A 134 5.61 -0.77 -13.02
C THR A 134 4.18 -1.23 -13.17
N TRP A 135 3.43 -0.48 -13.97
CA TRP A 135 2.03 -0.69 -14.30
C TRP A 135 1.91 -1.54 -15.56
N LEU A 136 1.04 -2.55 -15.51
CA LEU A 136 0.52 -3.25 -16.67
C LEU A 136 -0.51 -2.34 -17.33
N VAL A 137 -0.23 -1.90 -18.55
CA VAL A 137 -1.18 -1.11 -19.34
C VAL A 137 -1.78 -2.01 -20.40
N ARG A 138 -3.10 -2.11 -20.42
CA ARG A 138 -3.85 -2.94 -21.36
C ARG A 138 -5.02 -2.18 -21.93
N SER A 139 -5.35 -2.43 -23.19
CA SER A 139 -6.48 -1.77 -23.80
C SER A 139 -7.34 -2.66 -24.67
N TRP A 140 -8.64 -2.37 -24.74
CA TRP A 140 -9.62 -3.13 -25.53
C TRP A 140 -10.47 -2.15 -26.32
N LEU A 141 -10.65 -2.46 -27.61
CA LEU A 141 -11.69 -1.81 -28.41
C LEU A 141 -13.04 -2.41 -28.01
N ILE A 142 -14.01 -1.57 -27.71
CA ILE A 142 -15.35 -2.04 -27.35
C ILE A 142 -16.11 -2.35 -28.65
N PRO A 143 -16.54 -3.61 -28.88
CA PRO A 143 -17.18 -3.96 -30.14
C PRO A 143 -18.46 -3.16 -30.38
N TYR A 144 -18.64 -2.68 -31.62
CA TYR A 144 -19.81 -1.92 -32.05
C TYR A 144 -19.99 -0.56 -31.33
N SER A 145 -18.95 -0.02 -30.70
CA SER A 145 -18.92 1.37 -30.25
C SER A 145 -17.60 2.05 -30.62
N ASP A 146 -17.61 3.39 -30.68
CA ASP A 146 -16.39 4.18 -30.90
C ASP A 146 -15.64 4.43 -29.58
N GLN A 147 -15.47 3.36 -28.77
CA GLN A 147 -14.91 3.45 -27.43
C GLN A 147 -13.75 2.48 -27.22
N LYS A 148 -12.83 2.90 -26.37
CA LYS A 148 -11.70 2.11 -25.89
C LYS A 148 -11.77 2.03 -24.36
N ALA A 149 -11.56 0.84 -23.82
CA ALA A 149 -11.27 0.64 -22.42
C ALA A 149 -9.76 0.57 -22.24
N VAL A 150 -9.21 1.31 -21.28
CA VAL A 150 -7.80 1.19 -20.87
C VAL A 150 -7.73 0.92 -19.38
N VAL A 151 -6.90 -0.06 -19.02
CA VAL A 151 -6.66 -0.50 -17.65
C VAL A 151 -5.20 -0.24 -17.31
N TYR A 152 -4.98 0.42 -16.17
CA TYR A 152 -3.70 0.49 -15.48
C TYR A 152 -3.77 -0.43 -14.27
N ALA A 153 -3.02 -1.53 -14.30
CA ALA A 153 -2.99 -2.52 -13.23
C ALA A 153 -1.58 -2.64 -12.63
N LEU A 154 -1.46 -2.42 -11.33
CA LEU A 154 -0.24 -2.56 -10.55
C LEU A 154 -0.22 -3.94 -9.86
N PRO A 155 0.77 -4.78 -10.14
CA PRO A 155 1.03 -6.02 -9.41
C PRO A 155 1.23 -5.80 -7.90
N VAL A 156 0.51 -6.57 -7.10
CA VAL A 156 0.63 -6.63 -5.64
C VAL A 156 0.62 -8.10 -5.17
N PRO A 157 1.02 -8.42 -3.93
CA PRO A 157 1.14 -9.82 -3.49
C PRO A 157 -0.17 -10.59 -3.59
N MET A 158 -1.31 -9.97 -3.26
CA MET A 158 -2.61 -10.65 -3.38
C MET A 158 -3.21 -10.64 -4.79
N GLY A 159 -2.61 -10.00 -5.79
CA GLY A 159 -3.19 -9.89 -7.13
C GLY A 159 -2.83 -8.59 -7.86
N LEU A 160 -3.83 -7.79 -8.17
CA LEU A 160 -3.67 -6.52 -8.89
C LEU A 160 -4.47 -5.41 -8.19
N VAL A 161 -3.96 -4.19 -8.19
CA VAL A 161 -4.77 -3.00 -7.92
C VAL A 161 -4.69 -2.06 -9.10
N GLY A 162 -5.67 -1.21 -9.31
CA GLY A 162 -5.58 -0.30 -10.43
C GLY A 162 -6.80 0.54 -10.65
N PHE A 163 -6.82 1.12 -11.84
CA PHE A 163 -7.93 1.90 -12.33
C PHE A 163 -8.11 1.70 -13.83
N LEU A 164 -9.32 1.97 -14.30
CA LEU A 164 -9.66 1.90 -15.70
C LEU A 164 -10.55 3.07 -16.10
N ARG A 165 -10.56 3.34 -17.41
CA ARG A 165 -11.48 4.29 -18.03
C ARG A 165 -11.95 3.77 -19.36
N ILE A 166 -13.23 3.99 -19.64
CA ILE A 166 -13.82 3.77 -20.96
C ILE A 166 -14.14 5.14 -21.55
N TYR A 167 -13.61 5.42 -22.74
CA TYR A 167 -13.82 6.71 -23.37
C TYR A 167 -13.80 6.61 -24.90
N ASN A 168 -14.24 7.68 -25.57
CA ASN A 168 -14.29 7.72 -27.03
C ASN A 168 -12.89 7.68 -27.63
N LEU A 169 -12.70 6.89 -28.69
CA LEU A 169 -11.41 6.65 -29.33
C LEU A 169 -10.75 7.96 -29.79
N GLY A 170 -11.49 8.85 -30.46
CA GLY A 170 -10.95 10.07 -31.05
C GLY A 170 -10.34 11.09 -30.07
N HIS A 171 -10.61 10.97 -28.77
CA HIS A 171 -10.06 11.86 -27.73
C HIS A 171 -9.18 11.12 -26.71
N PHE A 172 -9.02 9.80 -26.87
CA PHE A 172 -8.37 8.98 -25.86
C PHE A 172 -6.89 9.34 -25.73
N ASP A 173 -6.16 9.27 -26.84
CA ASP A 173 -4.70 9.37 -26.83
C ASP A 173 -4.21 10.79 -26.50
N SER A 174 -4.93 11.83 -26.95
CA SER A 174 -4.52 13.23 -26.75
C SER A 174 -5.05 13.86 -25.46
N GLY A 175 -6.04 13.24 -24.80
CA GLY A 175 -6.70 13.79 -23.62
C GLY A 175 -6.63 12.87 -22.41
N ILE A 176 -7.22 11.68 -22.53
CA ILE A 176 -7.42 10.78 -21.39
C ILE A 176 -6.15 10.02 -21.00
N LEU A 177 -5.35 9.59 -21.98
CA LEU A 177 -4.15 8.81 -21.71
C LEU A 177 -3.11 9.61 -20.88
N PRO A 178 -2.78 10.88 -21.19
CA PRO A 178 -1.92 11.70 -20.35
C PRO A 178 -2.45 11.88 -18.91
N ASP A 179 -3.76 12.05 -18.74
CA ASP A 179 -4.37 12.14 -17.40
C ASP A 179 -4.20 10.84 -16.60
N MET A 180 -4.36 9.69 -17.26
CA MET A 180 -4.17 8.37 -16.64
C MET A 180 -2.71 8.14 -16.24
N GLU A 181 -1.76 8.54 -17.08
CA GLU A 181 -0.33 8.49 -16.75
C GLU A 181 -0.01 9.33 -15.52
N HIS A 182 -0.54 10.56 -15.46
CA HIS A 182 -0.34 11.45 -14.32
C HIS A 182 -1.02 10.92 -13.04
N LEU A 183 -2.20 10.31 -13.17
CA LEU A 183 -2.90 9.70 -12.04
C LEU A 183 -2.10 8.54 -11.45
N ALA A 184 -1.41 7.76 -12.28
CA ALA A 184 -0.57 6.65 -11.82
C ALA A 184 0.51 7.12 -10.83
N ASP A 185 1.10 8.31 -11.05
CA ASP A 185 2.07 8.92 -10.13
C ASP A 185 1.46 9.22 -8.76
N HIS A 186 0.16 9.47 -8.68
CA HIS A 186 -0.53 9.94 -7.48
C HIS A 186 -1.19 8.82 -6.67
N ILE A 187 -0.96 7.55 -6.99
CA ILE A 187 -1.53 6.46 -6.21
C ILE A 187 -0.82 6.33 -4.86
N TYR A 188 -1.58 6.08 -3.79
CA TYR A 188 -1.07 5.70 -2.47
C TYR A 188 -1.57 4.28 -2.13
N LEU A 189 -0.66 3.40 -1.73
CA LEU A 189 -0.96 1.99 -1.48
C LEU A 189 0.04 1.36 -0.51
N SER A 190 -0.45 0.44 0.33
CA SER A 190 0.35 -0.55 1.05
C SER A 190 0.29 -1.92 0.34
N TYR A 191 1.42 -2.62 0.30
CA TYR A 191 1.48 -3.95 -0.28
C TYR A 191 1.12 -4.96 0.80
N TYR A 192 0.09 -5.75 0.57
CA TYR A 192 -0.42 -6.74 1.52
C TYR A 192 -0.53 -8.11 0.87
N GLY A 193 -0.28 -9.15 1.65
CA GLY A 193 -0.64 -10.53 1.30
C GLY A 193 -0.09 -11.57 2.28
N THR A 194 -0.47 -12.83 2.07
CA THR A 194 0.11 -13.96 2.82
C THR A 194 1.59 -14.15 2.47
N LEU A 195 2.36 -14.81 3.34
CA LEU A 195 3.77 -15.08 3.08
C LEU A 195 4.00 -15.91 1.81
N SER A 196 3.10 -16.86 1.51
CA SER A 196 3.14 -17.65 0.27
C SER A 196 2.93 -16.78 -0.97
N ARG A 197 1.98 -15.85 -0.93
CA ARG A 197 1.71 -14.90 -2.01
C ARG A 197 2.82 -13.88 -2.22
N TRP A 198 3.45 -13.43 -1.14
CA TRP A 198 4.66 -12.61 -1.22
C TRP A 198 5.82 -13.33 -1.93
N ALA A 199 6.05 -14.60 -1.60
CA ALA A 199 7.11 -15.39 -2.24
C ALA A 199 6.85 -15.57 -3.75
N GLU A 200 5.58 -15.79 -4.13
CA GLU A 200 5.20 -15.83 -5.55
C GLU A 200 5.43 -14.47 -6.24
N PHE A 201 4.91 -13.40 -5.65
CA PHE A 201 4.99 -12.03 -6.19
C PHE A 201 6.43 -11.57 -6.42
N LEU A 202 7.32 -11.76 -5.44
CA LEU A 202 8.72 -11.36 -5.57
C LEU A 202 9.48 -12.13 -6.65
N ARG A 203 8.97 -13.29 -7.08
CA ARG A 203 9.57 -14.12 -8.15
C ARG A 203 9.03 -13.80 -9.54
N THR A 204 7.75 -13.42 -9.65
CA THR A 204 7.05 -13.38 -10.94
C THR A 204 6.67 -11.98 -11.41
N ALA A 205 6.52 -11.01 -10.50
CA ALA A 205 6.02 -9.70 -10.85
C ALA A 205 7.10 -8.82 -11.50
N PRO A 206 6.71 -7.87 -12.37
CA PRO A 206 7.58 -6.77 -12.78
C PRO A 206 7.80 -5.82 -11.60
N LEU A 207 8.77 -6.15 -10.73
CA LEU A 207 8.99 -5.42 -9.48
C LEU A 207 9.57 -4.01 -9.71
N PRO A 208 9.04 -2.97 -9.03
CA PRO A 208 9.74 -1.70 -8.88
C PRO A 208 11.09 -1.88 -8.22
N GLU A 209 12.04 -1.00 -8.52
CA GLU A 209 13.40 -1.02 -7.96
C GLU A 209 13.40 -1.13 -6.43
N ARG A 210 12.52 -0.37 -5.75
CA ARG A 210 12.38 -0.40 -4.29
C ARG A 210 12.03 -1.79 -3.75
N LEU A 211 11.16 -2.55 -4.43
CA LEU A 211 10.82 -3.92 -4.03
C LEU A 211 11.92 -4.93 -4.41
N ARG A 212 12.72 -4.67 -5.44
CA ARG A 212 13.87 -5.54 -5.80
C ARG A 212 14.95 -5.55 -4.71
N SER A 213 15.05 -4.47 -3.94
CA SER A 213 15.98 -4.37 -2.80
C SER A 213 15.49 -5.12 -1.55
N ILE A 214 14.26 -5.65 -1.58
CA ILE A 214 13.67 -6.35 -0.44
C ILE A 214 13.96 -7.84 -0.57
N THR A 215 14.51 -8.41 0.50
CA THR A 215 14.67 -9.86 0.62
C THR A 215 13.70 -10.38 1.67
N LEU A 216 12.89 -11.37 1.30
CA LEU A 216 11.95 -12.04 2.19
C LEU A 216 12.23 -13.55 2.17
N SER A 217 12.33 -14.13 3.36
CA SER A 217 12.40 -15.58 3.54
C SER A 217 11.61 -15.99 4.76
N TYR A 218 10.94 -17.13 4.70
CA TYR A 218 10.24 -17.67 5.87
C TYR A 218 10.33 -19.20 5.89
N ALA A 219 10.32 -19.75 7.10
CA ALA A 219 10.25 -21.17 7.36
C ALA A 219 9.12 -21.40 8.38
N PRO A 220 8.00 -22.04 7.97
CA PRO A 220 6.88 -22.33 8.87
C PRO A 220 7.33 -23.00 10.16
N GLY A 221 6.79 -22.53 11.29
CA GLY A 221 7.13 -23.00 12.63
C GLY A 221 8.53 -22.62 13.12
N ARG A 222 9.31 -21.83 12.35
CA ARG A 222 10.68 -21.46 12.72
C ARG A 222 10.92 -19.96 12.73
N GLU A 223 10.82 -19.31 11.57
CA GLU A 223 11.16 -17.89 11.47
C GLU A 223 10.64 -17.23 10.20
N LEU A 224 10.51 -15.91 10.27
CA LEU A 224 10.38 -14.99 9.15
C LEU A 224 11.56 -14.01 9.21
N ALA A 225 12.24 -13.81 8.09
CA ALA A 225 13.26 -12.80 7.92
C ALA A 225 12.95 -11.90 6.73
N LEU A 226 13.02 -10.59 6.96
CA LEU A 226 12.78 -9.54 5.99
C LEU A 226 13.91 -8.52 6.08
N ALA A 227 14.52 -8.17 4.94
CA ALA A 227 15.52 -7.13 4.86
C ALA A 227 15.09 -6.07 3.84
N THR A 228 15.21 -4.81 4.23
CA THR A 228 15.07 -3.63 3.38
C THR A 228 16.35 -2.80 3.46
N PRO A 229 16.54 -1.78 2.59
CA PRO A 229 17.70 -0.89 2.71
C PRO A 229 17.80 -0.15 4.05
N ARG A 230 16.67 0.05 4.76
CA ARG A 230 16.62 0.85 6.00
C ARG A 230 16.61 0.02 7.27
N LEU A 231 16.19 -1.24 7.21
CA LEU A 231 16.17 -2.12 8.38
C LEU A 231 16.17 -3.60 8.00
N SER A 232 16.58 -4.45 8.93
CA SER A 232 16.32 -5.88 8.89
C SER A 232 15.42 -6.29 10.06
N LEU A 233 14.56 -7.27 9.81
CA LEU A 233 13.61 -7.84 10.74
C LEU A 233 13.72 -9.37 10.71
N ARG A 234 13.83 -9.98 11.89
CA ARG A 234 13.67 -11.41 12.11
C ARG A 234 12.65 -11.62 13.23
N THR A 235 11.64 -12.44 12.97
CA THR A 235 10.65 -12.83 13.98
C THR A 235 10.52 -14.35 14.02
N THR A 236 10.20 -14.88 15.19
CA THR A 236 10.09 -16.33 15.45
C THR A 236 8.79 -16.62 16.21
N PRO A 237 8.38 -17.90 16.32
CA PRO A 237 7.23 -18.32 17.14
C PRO A 237 7.26 -17.85 18.60
N ALA A 238 8.43 -17.45 19.12
CA ALA A 238 8.52 -16.85 20.45
C ALA A 238 7.83 -15.47 20.55
N VAL A 239 7.58 -14.82 19.42
CA VAL A 239 6.83 -13.57 19.29
C VAL A 239 5.43 -13.85 18.74
N LEU A 240 5.37 -14.50 17.57
CA LEU A 240 4.16 -14.75 16.81
C LEU A 240 4.32 -16.06 16.01
N PRO A 241 3.31 -16.95 15.97
CA PRO A 241 3.37 -18.13 15.11
C PRO A 241 3.60 -17.74 13.64
N ILE A 242 4.47 -18.49 12.96
CA ILE A 242 4.82 -18.26 11.55
C ILE A 242 4.36 -19.46 10.74
N SER A 243 3.51 -19.24 9.74
CA SER A 243 2.96 -20.27 8.87
C SER A 243 2.66 -19.72 7.47
N ASP A 244 2.20 -20.57 6.56
CA ASP A 244 1.74 -20.12 5.23
C ASP A 244 0.49 -19.22 5.29
N ARG A 245 -0.24 -19.25 6.41
CA ARG A 245 -1.39 -18.36 6.65
C ARG A 245 -0.99 -17.01 7.23
N SER A 246 0.24 -16.87 7.70
CA SER A 246 0.76 -15.60 8.19
C SER A 246 0.79 -14.58 7.06
N ASP A 247 0.57 -13.33 7.41
CA ASP A 247 0.51 -12.24 6.46
C ASP A 247 1.55 -11.15 6.75
N LEU A 248 1.83 -10.39 5.70
CA LEU A 248 2.80 -9.32 5.71
C LEU A 248 2.20 -8.11 4.99
N GLN A 249 2.26 -6.97 5.65
CA GLN A 249 1.96 -5.68 5.05
C GLN A 249 3.22 -4.81 5.05
N LEU A 250 3.67 -4.43 3.85
CA LEU A 250 4.66 -3.37 3.66
C LEU A 250 3.90 -2.06 3.41
N ARG A 251 3.95 -1.18 4.40
CA ARG A 251 3.32 0.13 4.34
C ARG A 251 4.30 1.11 3.72
N PHE A 252 4.06 1.44 2.46
CA PHE A 252 4.81 2.47 1.78
C PHE A 252 4.24 3.84 2.13
N SER A 253 5.12 4.83 2.22
CA SER A 253 4.71 6.22 2.28
C SER A 253 5.67 7.10 1.49
N TYR A 254 5.30 8.36 1.37
CA TYR A 254 6.16 9.39 0.82
C TYR A 254 6.85 10.12 1.96
N PHE A 255 8.16 10.30 1.88
CA PHE A 255 8.91 11.08 2.86
C PHE A 255 10.19 11.64 2.26
N ARG A 256 10.78 12.63 2.93
CA ARG A 256 12.07 13.21 2.53
C ARG A 256 13.23 12.28 2.88
N ASP A 257 14.11 12.09 1.91
CA ASP A 257 15.40 11.42 2.03
C ASP A 257 16.46 12.35 1.42
N GLY A 258 17.14 13.11 2.28
CA GLY A 258 17.89 14.30 1.86
C GLY A 258 16.98 15.34 1.22
N ASP A 259 17.35 15.82 0.02
CA ASP A 259 16.60 16.83 -0.73
C ASP A 259 15.47 16.23 -1.58
N ALA A 260 15.42 14.91 -1.74
CA ALA A 260 14.43 14.22 -2.57
C ALA A 260 13.25 13.72 -1.72
N VAL A 261 12.06 13.69 -2.33
CA VAL A 261 10.94 12.92 -1.80
C VAL A 261 10.94 11.55 -2.45
N VAL A 262 10.93 10.51 -1.62
CA VAL A 262 10.95 9.12 -2.06
C VAL A 262 9.66 8.41 -1.68
N TRP A 263 9.31 7.39 -2.46
CA TRP A 263 8.31 6.39 -2.12
C TRP A 263 9.02 5.13 -1.62
N ASP A 264 8.87 4.82 -0.33
CA ASP A 264 9.64 3.75 0.30
C ASP A 264 8.91 3.17 1.53
N VAL A 265 9.39 2.03 2.04
CA VAL A 265 8.81 1.33 3.19
C VAL A 265 8.96 2.18 4.45
N ALA A 266 7.83 2.63 5.00
CA ALA A 266 7.73 3.38 6.25
C ALA A 266 7.09 2.56 7.38
N GLY A 267 6.57 1.37 7.08
CA GLY A 267 6.14 0.43 8.11
C GLY A 267 6.09 -1.01 7.62
N ILE A 268 6.29 -1.93 8.55
CA ILE A 268 6.18 -3.37 8.33
C ILE A 268 5.27 -3.92 9.40
N GLN A 269 4.21 -4.61 9.00
CA GLN A 269 3.35 -5.38 9.89
C GLN A 269 3.42 -6.85 9.50
N VAL A 270 3.61 -7.72 10.49
CA VAL A 270 3.53 -9.16 10.35
C VAL A 270 2.37 -9.66 11.19
N GLY A 271 1.43 -10.37 10.59
CA GLY A 271 0.31 -10.99 11.28
C GLY A 271 0.43 -12.50 11.37
N GLU A 272 -0.14 -13.07 12.43
CA GLU A 272 -0.20 -14.53 12.61
C GLU A 272 -1.05 -15.16 11.52
N SER A 273 -2.17 -14.51 11.21
CA SER A 273 -3.03 -14.78 10.06
C SER A 273 -3.92 -13.58 9.76
N LYS A 274 -4.48 -13.53 8.55
CA LYS A 274 -5.47 -12.51 8.16
C LYS A 274 -6.79 -12.58 8.95
N ASP A 275 -7.00 -13.68 9.67
CA ASP A 275 -8.27 -13.99 10.34
C ASP A 275 -8.24 -13.62 11.85
N ASN A 276 -7.15 -13.00 12.34
CA ASN A 276 -7.05 -12.53 13.72
C ASN A 276 -6.27 -11.21 13.86
N GLY A 277 -6.41 -10.57 15.01
CA GLY A 277 -5.73 -9.32 15.38
C GLY A 277 -4.29 -9.48 15.92
N ASN A 278 -3.69 -10.67 15.81
CA ASN A 278 -2.36 -10.94 16.36
C ASN A 278 -1.29 -10.44 15.39
N VAL A 279 -0.70 -9.27 15.70
CA VAL A 279 0.25 -8.61 14.82
C VAL A 279 1.42 -8.01 15.57
N VAL A 280 2.57 -7.95 14.91
CA VAL A 280 3.70 -7.11 15.30
C VAL A 280 3.98 -6.08 14.22
N THR A 281 4.28 -4.86 14.62
CA THR A 281 4.50 -3.75 13.69
C THR A 281 5.73 -2.95 14.04
N ILE A 282 6.51 -2.55 13.04
CA ILE A 282 7.50 -1.49 13.14
C ILE A 282 7.11 -0.34 12.21
N LYS A 283 7.20 0.90 12.70
CA LYS A 283 6.88 2.12 11.93
C LYS A 283 8.03 3.11 12.03
N ARG A 284 8.36 3.71 10.89
CA ARG A 284 9.28 4.84 10.73
C ARG A 284 8.51 6.14 10.93
N HIS A 285 9.10 7.05 11.69
CA HIS A 285 8.59 8.40 11.90
C HIS A 285 9.69 9.37 11.49
N GLY A 286 9.38 10.32 10.61
CA GLY A 286 10.28 11.44 10.30
C GLY A 286 10.01 12.61 11.24
N LYS A 287 11.06 13.28 11.70
CA LYS A 287 10.94 14.45 12.58
C LYS A 287 10.18 15.58 11.85
N PRO A 288 9.03 16.03 12.36
CA PRO A 288 8.29 17.12 11.72
C PRO A 288 9.07 18.43 11.79
N GLY A 289 9.00 19.19 10.71
CA GLY A 289 9.47 20.59 10.66
C GLY A 289 8.64 21.51 11.55
N ALA A 290 9.09 22.76 11.70
CA ALA A 290 8.37 23.78 12.48
C ALA A 290 7.06 24.23 11.80
N ASP A 291 6.97 24.03 10.48
CA ASP A 291 5.87 24.39 9.59
C ASP A 291 4.75 23.32 9.55
N VAL A 292 4.93 22.19 10.23
CA VAL A 292 3.95 21.09 10.27
C VAL A 292 2.93 21.30 11.40
N SER A 293 1.73 20.73 11.23
CA SER A 293 0.62 20.81 12.19
C SER A 293 1.06 20.46 13.62
N GLU A 294 0.41 21.11 14.60
CA GLU A 294 0.70 20.87 16.02
C GLU A 294 0.44 19.41 16.44
N GLY A 295 -0.54 18.74 15.83
CA GLY A 295 -0.83 17.33 16.05
C GLY A 295 0.37 16.43 15.73
N LEU A 296 0.96 16.58 14.54
CA LEU A 296 2.13 15.79 14.12
C LEU A 296 3.36 16.08 15.00
N ARG A 297 3.56 17.35 15.40
CA ARG A 297 4.62 17.72 16.35
C ARG A 297 4.40 17.10 17.73
N THR A 298 3.17 17.06 18.20
CA THR A 298 2.79 16.46 19.48
C THR A 298 2.98 14.93 19.45
N ASP A 299 2.58 14.27 18.38
CA ASP A 299 2.76 12.82 18.22
C ASP A 299 4.24 12.44 18.20
N TRP A 300 5.06 13.20 17.49
CA TRP A 300 6.51 13.06 17.54
C TRP A 300 7.06 13.20 18.96
N GLN A 301 6.62 14.21 19.71
CA GLN A 301 7.06 14.42 21.09
C GLN A 301 6.67 13.25 21.99
N LYS A 302 5.45 12.72 21.88
CA LYS A 302 5.02 11.53 22.62
C LYS A 302 5.95 10.35 22.38
N ILE A 303 6.34 10.11 21.13
CA ILE A 303 7.31 9.06 20.77
C ILE A 303 8.69 9.36 21.39
N ALA A 304 9.21 10.57 21.17
CA ALA A 304 10.55 10.96 21.60
C ALA A 304 10.73 10.94 23.13
N TYR A 305 9.67 11.26 23.87
CA TYR A 305 9.64 11.22 25.33
C TYR A 305 9.06 9.92 25.91
N GLN A 306 8.71 8.95 25.07
CA GLN A 306 8.10 7.68 25.49
C GLN A 306 6.88 7.90 26.40
N GLN A 307 6.02 8.87 26.03
CA GLN A 307 4.73 9.09 26.68
C GLN A 307 3.71 8.09 26.14
N TYR A 308 2.66 7.80 26.93
CA TYR A 308 1.57 6.94 26.50
C TYR A 308 1.04 7.35 25.09
N PRO A 309 0.87 6.40 24.15
CA PRO A 309 0.94 4.95 24.32
C PRO A 309 2.33 4.31 24.06
N TYR A 310 3.41 5.09 23.98
CA TYR A 310 4.79 4.66 23.66
C TYR A 310 5.68 4.44 24.89
N ASP A 311 5.09 4.44 26.08
CA ASP A 311 5.73 4.21 27.38
C ASP A 311 5.96 2.71 27.69
N GLN A 312 5.66 1.83 26.74
CA GLN A 312 5.69 0.39 26.90
C GLN A 312 4.73 -0.13 27.98
N THR A 313 3.66 0.61 28.27
CA THR A 313 2.57 0.11 29.11
C THR A 313 1.55 -0.60 28.22
N PRO A 314 1.22 -1.88 28.48
CA PRO A 314 0.13 -2.56 27.79
C PRO A 314 -1.19 -1.82 28.00
N GLY A 315 -1.87 -1.50 26.90
CA GLY A 315 -3.22 -0.95 26.87
C GLY A 315 -4.21 -2.02 26.41
N GLN A 316 -5.42 -1.98 26.96
CA GLN A 316 -6.55 -2.78 26.50
C GLN A 316 -7.33 -2.00 25.44
N SER A 317 -7.69 -2.67 24.35
CA SER A 317 -8.70 -2.23 23.39
C SER A 317 -9.83 -3.27 23.36
N ASP A 318 -10.92 -2.95 22.66
CA ASP A 318 -12.07 -3.86 22.53
C ASP A 318 -11.68 -5.20 21.88
N ASP A 319 -10.67 -5.19 21.02
CA ASP A 319 -10.24 -6.35 20.23
C ASP A 319 -9.02 -7.09 20.83
N GLY A 320 -8.35 -6.52 21.85
CA GLY A 320 -7.23 -7.20 22.50
C GLY A 320 -6.30 -6.33 23.33
N THR A 321 -5.10 -6.84 23.57
CA THR A 321 -4.06 -6.15 24.33
C THR A 321 -2.96 -5.66 23.39
N GLN A 322 -2.62 -4.37 23.50
CA GLN A 322 -1.59 -3.74 22.68
C GLN A 322 -0.50 -3.10 23.55
N ILE A 323 0.76 -3.24 23.13
CA ILE A 323 1.90 -2.55 23.75
C ILE A 323 2.70 -1.86 22.66
N ASN A 324 3.09 -0.60 22.87
CA ASN A 324 3.90 0.16 21.92
C ASN A 324 5.13 0.75 22.62
N GLY A 325 6.19 0.99 21.86
CA GLY A 325 7.38 1.65 22.39
C GLY A 325 8.30 2.18 21.32
N LEU A 326 9.17 3.09 21.73
CA LEU A 326 10.34 3.50 20.95
C LEU A 326 11.33 2.33 20.85
N HIS A 327 11.85 2.08 19.65
CA HIS A 327 12.82 1.00 19.41
C HIS A 327 14.08 1.20 20.28
N PRO A 328 14.64 0.14 20.90
CA PRO A 328 15.78 0.24 21.83
C PRO A 328 17.05 0.87 21.25
N ALA A 329 17.22 0.89 19.92
CA ALA A 329 18.34 1.56 19.26
C ALA A 329 18.47 3.06 19.64
N TYR A 330 17.38 3.69 20.10
CA TYR A 330 17.35 5.11 20.49
C TYR A 330 17.48 5.35 22.00
N LYS A 331 17.57 4.29 22.83
CA LYS A 331 17.53 4.43 24.31
C LYS A 331 18.87 4.83 24.95
N ARG A 332 19.96 5.02 24.19
CA ARG A 332 21.30 5.11 24.80
C ARG A 332 21.64 6.40 25.56
N ASP A 333 20.99 7.57 25.36
CA ASP A 333 21.29 8.79 26.14
C ASP A 333 20.15 9.86 26.17
N GLY A 334 19.04 9.58 26.86
CA GLY A 334 17.97 10.56 27.12
C GLY A 334 16.88 10.65 26.02
N PRO A 335 15.86 11.53 26.17
CA PRO A 335 14.76 11.61 25.21
C PRO A 335 15.35 11.90 23.83
N ALA A 336 14.86 11.20 22.81
CA ALA A 336 15.38 11.32 21.43
C ALA A 336 15.48 12.77 20.94
N GLN A 337 14.76 13.68 21.60
CA GLN A 337 14.82 15.13 21.48
C GLN A 337 16.17 15.78 21.81
N LYS A 338 16.96 15.27 22.78
CA LYS A 338 18.34 15.77 23.01
C LYS A 338 19.30 15.39 21.88
N LEU A 339 18.96 14.37 21.09
CA LEU A 339 19.86 13.72 20.13
C LEU A 339 19.74 14.25 18.69
N GLY A 340 18.88 15.23 18.42
CA GLY A 340 18.77 15.81 17.07
C GLY A 340 18.40 14.80 15.97
N ARG A 341 17.87 13.62 16.32
CA ARG A 341 17.65 12.53 15.35
C ARG A 341 16.59 12.93 14.33
N PRO A 342 16.85 12.74 13.02
CA PRO A 342 15.89 13.06 11.96
C PRO A 342 14.76 12.02 11.87
N VAL A 343 14.98 10.81 12.38
CA VAL A 343 14.06 9.68 12.26
C VAL A 343 14.01 8.89 13.57
N LEU A 344 12.83 8.38 13.90
CA LEU A 344 12.60 7.42 14.99
C LEU A 344 11.81 6.22 14.49
N TYR A 345 12.06 5.07 15.09
CA TYR A 345 11.24 3.87 14.86
C TYR A 345 10.49 3.47 16.12
N THR A 346 9.21 3.18 15.96
CA THR A 346 8.37 2.61 17.01
C THR A 346 8.03 1.17 16.67
N THR A 347 7.93 0.34 17.70
CA THR A 347 7.48 -1.06 17.59
C THR A 347 6.22 -1.27 18.40
N SER A 348 5.35 -2.15 17.92
CA SER A 348 4.16 -2.57 18.65
C SER A 348 3.91 -4.07 18.53
N VAL A 349 3.29 -4.62 19.57
CA VAL A 349 2.70 -5.97 19.59
C VAL A 349 1.23 -5.82 19.95
N SER A 350 0.36 -6.43 19.17
CA SER A 350 -1.08 -6.52 19.42
C SER A 350 -1.47 -7.99 19.39
N ILE A 351 -2.20 -8.45 20.40
CA ILE A 351 -2.66 -9.83 20.52
C ILE A 351 -4.12 -9.81 20.98
N GLU A 352 -4.96 -10.63 20.37
CA GLU A 352 -6.38 -10.74 20.67
C GLU A 352 -6.63 -11.12 22.13
N GLY A 353 -7.71 -10.55 22.66
CA GLY A 353 -8.14 -10.77 24.04
C GLY A 353 -7.19 -10.20 25.08
N LYS A 354 -7.51 -10.51 26.34
CA LYS A 354 -6.75 -10.05 27.50
C LYS A 354 -5.48 -10.87 27.67
N GLN A 355 -4.33 -10.21 27.65
CA GLN A 355 -3.02 -10.81 27.84
C GLN A 355 -2.40 -10.34 29.17
N ASP A 356 -1.44 -11.11 29.67
CA ASP A 356 -0.60 -10.71 30.80
C ASP A 356 0.39 -9.60 30.39
N ASP A 357 0.59 -8.63 31.26
CA ASP A 357 1.47 -7.49 31.00
C ASP A 357 2.94 -7.92 30.81
N GLY A 358 3.39 -8.90 31.60
CA GLY A 358 4.73 -9.48 31.50
C GLY A 358 4.94 -10.21 30.18
N ASP A 359 3.93 -10.95 29.72
CA ASP A 359 3.95 -11.62 28.42
C ASP A 359 4.02 -10.62 27.26
N MET A 360 3.22 -9.55 27.29
CA MET A 360 3.24 -8.50 26.27
C MET A 360 4.60 -7.79 26.23
N ARG A 361 5.17 -7.44 27.39
CA ARG A 361 6.53 -6.87 27.48
C ARG A 361 7.59 -7.84 26.96
N SER A 362 7.48 -9.13 27.29
CA SER A 362 8.38 -10.18 26.81
C SER A 362 8.34 -10.31 25.28
N LYS A 363 7.14 -10.33 24.68
CA LYS A 363 6.95 -10.34 23.22
C LYS A 363 7.54 -9.09 22.55
N LEU A 364 7.27 -7.90 23.09
CA LEU A 364 7.82 -6.64 22.56
C LEU A 364 9.35 -6.63 22.61
N ASN A 365 9.96 -7.11 23.69
CA ASN A 365 11.41 -7.20 23.83
C ASN A 365 12.02 -8.19 22.82
N LYS A 366 11.40 -9.37 22.66
CA LYS A 366 11.83 -10.36 21.66
C LYS A 366 11.71 -9.83 20.24
N PHE A 367 10.62 -9.11 19.92
CA PHE A 367 10.43 -8.47 18.63
C PHE A 367 11.51 -7.42 18.35
N ASN A 368 11.77 -6.53 19.31
CA ASN A 368 12.83 -5.52 19.21
C ASN A 368 14.22 -6.13 19.00
N ASN A 369 14.55 -7.23 19.70
CA ASN A 369 15.83 -7.93 19.53
C ASN A 369 16.00 -8.54 18.13
N GLY A 370 14.89 -8.79 17.43
CA GLY A 370 14.88 -9.26 16.05
C GLY A 370 15.04 -8.15 15.01
N ILE A 371 15.09 -6.89 15.41
CA ILE A 371 15.15 -5.74 14.50
C ILE A 371 16.54 -5.09 14.55
N THR A 372 17.09 -4.80 13.37
CA THR A 372 18.27 -3.94 13.22
C THR A 372 17.92 -2.76 12.33
N ILE A 373 18.04 -1.54 12.86
CA ILE A 373 17.88 -0.31 12.08
C ILE A 373 19.20 0.01 11.37
N LEU A 374 19.14 0.18 10.06
CA LEU A 374 20.27 0.49 9.18
C LEU A 374 20.28 1.96 8.75
N GLU A 375 19.15 2.66 8.89
CA GLU A 375 19.02 4.10 8.69
C GLU A 375 19.68 4.87 9.86
N GLN A 376 20.70 5.70 9.56
CA GLN A 376 21.51 6.40 10.56
C GLN A 376 21.03 7.82 10.87
#